data_AF-I0HU73-F1
#
_entry.id   AF-I0HU73-F1
#
_cell.length_a   1.000
_cell.length_b   1.000
_cell.length_c   1.000
_cell.angle_alpha   90.00
_cell.angle_beta   90.00
_cell.angle_gamma   90.00
#
_symmetry.space_group_name_H-M   'P 1'
#
loop_
_entity.id
_entity.type
_entity.pdbx_description
1 polymer ?
#
loop_
_entity_poly.entity_id
_entity_poly.type
_entity_poly.pdbx_seq_one_letter_code
_entity_poly.pdbx_strand_id
1 'polypeptide(L)'
;MLVAGGLGSASAAPVLLEGVVPDEATRQAIVTRATAVFGAVAVEDRLRVGPVAAPPGGRDGLLRLLDPALRQVRDGHLEWRPGALRIEGVVADEAARRELLQTLAAAGVTPTDGLRLRGSDAGVEFEPGSARLTAPAQRQLDAVAARLAAMPAQRLAIVGHTDDAGSAEANLALSLQRAEAVRSYLADHGVEPRRLDVRGAGAAEPRADNTTPEGRARNRRIELRAVD
;
A
#
# COMPACT_ATOMS: atom_id res chain seq x y z
N MET A 1 13.10 -15.80 -7.70
CA MET A 1 12.03 -15.16 -6.92
C MET A 1 12.55 -15.10 -5.51
N LEU A 2 13.15 -13.99 -5.08
CA LEU A 2 13.39 -13.74 -3.66
C LEU A 2 12.10 -13.13 -3.13
N VAL A 3 11.38 -13.80 -2.24
CA VAL A 3 10.28 -13.19 -1.48
C VAL A 3 10.85 -12.84 -0.12
N ALA A 4 10.86 -11.55 0.22
CA ALA A 4 11.02 -11.08 1.59
C ALA A 4 9.62 -10.75 2.13
N GLY A 5 8.98 -11.67 2.86
CA GLY A 5 7.62 -11.49 3.39
C GLY A 5 7.63 -11.23 4.90
N GLY A 6 6.81 -10.28 5.37
CA GLY A 6 6.56 -10.05 6.79
C GLY A 6 7.39 -8.93 7.41
N LEU A 7 7.12 -7.68 7.01
CA LEU A 7 7.72 -6.51 7.66
C LEU A 7 6.74 -5.98 8.73
N GLY A 8 7.12 -6.11 10.00
CA GLY A 8 6.19 -6.26 11.12
C GLY A 8 5.19 -5.13 11.41
N SER A 9 4.04 -5.56 11.95
CA SER A 9 3.30 -4.82 12.97
C SER A 9 2.85 -5.77 14.10
N ALA A 10 3.24 -5.45 15.34
CA ALA A 10 2.75 -5.90 16.66
C ALA A 10 2.42 -7.38 16.97
N SER A 11 2.51 -8.29 16.02
CA SER A 11 2.59 -9.74 16.14
C SER A 11 3.65 -10.14 15.12
N ALA A 12 4.88 -10.35 15.59
CA ALA A 12 6.08 -10.32 14.74
C ALA A 12 6.14 -11.56 13.83
N ALA A 13 5.42 -11.51 12.71
CA ALA A 13 5.60 -12.43 11.61
C ALA A 13 7.09 -12.40 11.21
N PRO A 14 7.72 -13.57 11.04
CA PRO A 14 9.12 -13.63 10.65
C PRO A 14 9.31 -13.05 9.24
N VAL A 15 10.51 -12.52 8.98
CA VAL A 15 10.95 -12.20 7.62
C VAL A 15 11.24 -13.51 6.92
N LEU A 16 10.35 -13.90 6.01
CA LEU A 16 10.53 -15.07 5.17
C LEU A 16 11.45 -14.71 4.00
N LEU A 17 12.52 -15.48 3.78
CA LEU A 17 13.38 -15.45 2.60
C LEU A 17 13.11 -16.69 1.76
N GLU A 18 12.45 -16.56 0.62
CA GLU A 18 12.15 -17.70 -0.26
C GLU A 18 12.74 -17.49 -1.65
N GLY A 19 13.26 -18.54 -2.29
CA GLY A 19 13.78 -18.43 -3.65
C GLY A 19 14.78 -19.48 -4.09
N VAL A 20 15.45 -19.20 -5.21
CA VAL A 20 16.58 -19.99 -5.74
C VAL A 20 17.80 -19.10 -5.85
N VAL A 21 18.95 -19.57 -5.37
CA VAL A 21 20.25 -18.88 -5.38
C VAL A 21 21.32 -19.78 -6.01
N PRO A 22 22.37 -19.22 -6.63
CA PRO A 22 23.33 -20.00 -7.42
C PRO A 22 24.22 -20.93 -6.59
N ASP A 23 24.49 -20.57 -5.33
CA ASP A 23 25.39 -21.30 -4.44
C ASP A 23 25.07 -21.03 -2.95
N GLU A 24 25.65 -21.87 -2.08
CA GLU A 24 25.47 -21.77 -0.63
C GLU A 24 26.11 -20.50 -0.04
N ALA A 25 27.19 -20.00 -0.64
CA ALA A 25 27.85 -18.77 -0.19
C ALA A 25 26.93 -17.55 -0.35
N THR A 26 26.16 -17.50 -1.44
CA THR A 26 25.16 -16.48 -1.72
C THR A 26 23.98 -16.62 -0.76
N ARG A 27 23.48 -17.84 -0.55
CA ARG A 27 22.43 -18.12 0.44
C ARG A 27 22.80 -17.56 1.82
N GLN A 28 23.97 -17.96 2.32
CA GLN A 28 24.43 -17.55 3.65
C GLN A 28 24.63 -16.04 3.74
N ALA A 29 25.13 -15.39 2.69
CA ALA A 29 25.30 -13.95 2.67
C ALA A 29 23.95 -13.20 2.77
N ILE A 30 22.91 -13.68 2.06
CA ILE A 30 21.56 -13.11 2.12
C ILE A 30 20.99 -13.27 3.52
N VAL A 31 21.05 -14.46 4.10
CA VAL A 31 20.55 -14.74 5.45
C VAL A 31 21.26 -13.86 6.49
N THR A 32 22.60 -13.81 6.45
CA THR A 32 23.39 -12.96 7.36
C THR A 32 23.01 -11.50 7.23
N ARG A 33 22.85 -10.99 6.00
CA ARG A 33 22.49 -9.59 5.76
C ARG A 33 21.06 -9.28 6.22
N ALA A 34 20.10 -10.16 5.92
CA ALA A 34 18.72 -10.02 6.37
C ALA A 34 18.64 -9.99 7.90
N THR A 35 19.33 -10.90 8.58
CA THR A 35 19.41 -10.91 10.05
C THR A 35 20.02 -9.64 10.61
N ALA A 36 21.06 -9.09 9.98
CA ALA A 36 21.65 -7.81 10.40
C ALA A 36 20.70 -6.62 10.20
N VAL A 37 19.88 -6.63 9.14
CA VAL A 37 18.91 -5.57 8.85
C VAL A 37 17.69 -5.64 9.78
N PHE A 38 17.13 -6.83 9.97
CA PHE A 38 15.84 -7.02 10.65
C PHE A 38 15.94 -7.44 12.12
N GLY A 39 17.11 -7.91 12.57
CA GLY A 39 17.57 -8.01 13.97
C GLY A 39 16.60 -8.61 14.99
N ALA A 40 15.63 -7.80 15.41
CA ALA A 40 14.61 -8.17 16.40
C ALA A 40 13.49 -9.06 15.82
N VAL A 41 13.39 -9.19 14.50
CA VAL A 41 12.42 -10.04 13.81
C VAL A 41 13.11 -11.33 13.39
N ALA A 42 12.49 -12.48 13.68
CA ALA A 42 13.00 -13.78 13.25
C ALA A 42 13.10 -13.82 11.71
N VAL A 43 14.20 -14.35 11.18
CA VAL A 43 14.39 -14.56 9.75
C VAL A 43 14.20 -16.05 9.46
N GLU A 44 13.23 -16.39 8.62
CA GLU A 44 13.04 -17.75 8.13
C GLU A 44 13.71 -17.92 6.77
N ASP A 45 14.66 -18.84 6.67
CA ASP A 45 15.32 -19.18 5.43
C ASP A 45 14.65 -20.36 4.72
N ARG A 46 14.06 -20.09 3.55
CA ARG A 46 13.51 -21.07 2.60
C ARG A 46 14.17 -20.95 1.22
N LEU A 47 15.40 -20.43 1.16
CA LEU A 47 16.18 -20.37 -0.05
C LEU A 47 16.66 -21.77 -0.44
N ARG A 48 16.66 -22.06 -1.74
CA ARG A 48 17.18 -23.30 -2.32
C ARG A 48 18.38 -22.98 -3.21
N VAL A 49 19.38 -23.85 -3.21
CA VAL A 49 20.50 -23.74 -4.16
C VAL A 49 20.10 -24.40 -5.48
N GLY A 50 20.30 -23.70 -6.59
CA GLY A 50 19.97 -24.21 -7.92
C GLY A 50 20.38 -23.26 -9.05
N PRO A 51 20.30 -23.72 -10.31
CA PRO A 51 20.69 -22.91 -11.46
C PRO A 51 19.71 -21.74 -11.61
N VAL A 52 20.24 -20.52 -11.50
CA VAL A 52 19.48 -19.27 -11.64
C VAL A 52 20.36 -18.22 -12.30
N ALA A 53 19.75 -17.35 -13.10
CA ALA A 53 20.45 -16.19 -13.63
C ALA A 53 20.92 -15.29 -12.47
N ALA A 54 22.17 -14.83 -12.53
CA ALA A 54 22.70 -13.92 -11.53
C ALA A 54 21.89 -12.61 -11.52
N PRO A 55 21.58 -12.05 -10.34
CA PRO A 55 20.94 -10.74 -10.28
C PRO A 55 21.85 -9.62 -10.84
N PRO A 56 21.27 -8.50 -11.32
CA PRO A 56 22.06 -7.32 -11.69
C PRO A 56 22.97 -6.89 -10.54
N GLY A 57 24.27 -6.68 -10.85
CA GLY A 57 25.28 -6.39 -9.82
C GLY A 57 25.73 -7.58 -8.98
N GLY A 58 25.33 -8.81 -9.35
CA GLY A 58 25.73 -10.05 -8.68
C GLY A 58 25.27 -10.12 -7.23
N ARG A 59 25.98 -10.92 -6.42
CA ARG A 59 25.71 -11.05 -4.98
C ARG A 59 25.69 -9.70 -4.27
N ASP A 60 26.64 -8.81 -4.58
CA ASP A 60 26.78 -7.53 -3.88
C ASP A 60 25.66 -6.54 -4.25
N GLY A 61 25.11 -6.63 -5.47
CA GLY A 61 23.88 -5.92 -5.84
C GLY A 61 22.69 -6.39 -5.01
N LEU A 62 22.51 -7.71 -4.87
CA LEU A 62 21.45 -8.29 -4.06
C LEU A 62 21.55 -7.91 -2.58
N LEU A 63 22.76 -7.91 -2.02
CA LEU A 63 22.99 -7.52 -0.62
C LEU A 63 22.72 -6.03 -0.38
N ARG A 64 22.93 -5.17 -1.39
CA ARG A 64 22.56 -3.74 -1.32
C ARG A 64 21.05 -3.52 -1.29
N LEU A 65 20.26 -4.42 -1.89
CA LEU A 65 18.79 -4.34 -1.81
C LEU A 65 18.28 -4.61 -0.40
N LEU A 66 19.00 -5.41 0.40
CA LEU A 66 18.73 -5.62 1.82
C LEU A 66 19.28 -4.44 2.63
N ASP A 67 18.62 -3.29 2.50
CA ASP A 67 18.98 -2.04 3.16
C ASP A 67 18.18 -1.81 4.45
N PRO A 68 18.77 -1.18 5.50
CA PRO A 68 18.04 -0.70 6.67
C PRO A 68 16.73 0.05 6.40
N ALA A 69 16.62 0.78 5.29
CA ALA A 69 15.41 1.49 4.88
C ALA A 69 14.20 0.55 4.71
N LEU A 70 14.41 -0.74 4.42
CA LEU A 70 13.33 -1.72 4.36
C LEU A 70 12.57 -1.86 5.69
N ARG A 71 13.21 -1.54 6.84
CA ARG A 71 12.52 -1.54 8.15
C ARG A 71 11.39 -0.50 8.25
N GLN A 72 11.37 0.49 7.36
CA GLN A 72 10.32 1.50 7.31
C GLN A 72 9.02 0.96 6.67
N VAL A 73 9.11 -0.14 5.92
CA VAL A 73 7.97 -0.78 5.26
C VAL A 73 7.29 -1.72 6.24
N ARG A 74 5.96 -1.67 6.31
CA ARG A 74 5.12 -2.63 7.04
C ARG A 74 4.30 -3.45 6.07
N ASP A 75 3.99 -4.68 6.46
CA ASP A 75 3.29 -5.69 5.66
C ASP A 75 3.89 -5.77 4.24
N GLY A 76 5.22 -5.67 4.19
CA GLY A 76 5.93 -5.48 2.95
C GLY A 76 6.34 -6.76 2.25
N HIS A 77 6.52 -6.62 0.95
CA HIS A 77 6.96 -7.67 0.05
C HIS A 77 7.99 -7.08 -0.93
N LEU A 78 9.19 -7.63 -0.93
CA LEU A 78 10.19 -7.34 -1.96
C LEU A 78 10.33 -8.56 -2.84
N GLU A 79 10.06 -8.39 -4.14
CA GLU A 79 10.18 -9.42 -5.15
C GLU A 79 11.24 -9.05 -6.17
N TRP A 80 12.19 -9.95 -6.41
CA TRP A 80 13.13 -9.84 -7.52
C TRP A 80 12.92 -10.93 -8.58
N ARG A 81 12.87 -10.49 -9.83
CA ARG A 81 12.89 -11.29 -11.07
C ARG A 81 13.94 -10.73 -12.03
N PRO A 82 14.42 -11.51 -13.01
CA PRO A 82 15.30 -10.99 -14.06
C PRO A 82 14.71 -9.75 -14.73
N GLY A 83 15.41 -8.63 -14.64
CA GLY A 83 14.99 -7.35 -15.21
C GLY A 83 13.91 -6.57 -14.43
N ALA A 84 13.40 -7.08 -13.32
CA ALA A 84 12.36 -6.42 -12.54
C ALA A 84 12.55 -6.58 -11.03
N LEU A 85 12.56 -5.45 -10.31
CA LEU A 85 12.42 -5.40 -8.86
C LEU A 85 11.05 -4.82 -8.55
N ARG A 86 10.32 -5.42 -7.63
CA ARG A 86 9.02 -4.93 -7.15
C ARG A 86 9.05 -4.80 -5.65
N ILE A 87 8.59 -3.66 -5.14
CA ILE A 87 8.42 -3.46 -3.71
C ILE A 87 6.97 -3.07 -3.42
N GLU A 88 6.38 -3.76 -2.46
CA GLU A 88 5.03 -3.50 -1.96
C GLU A 88 5.07 -3.40 -0.44
N GLY A 89 4.08 -2.72 0.13
CA GLY A 89 3.94 -2.56 1.58
C GLY A 89 3.45 -1.17 1.97
N VAL A 90 3.63 -0.83 3.24
CA VAL A 90 3.12 0.41 3.83
C VAL A 90 4.27 1.20 4.46
N VAL A 91 4.50 2.44 4.04
CA VAL A 91 5.54 3.36 4.57
C VAL A 91 4.93 4.55 5.27
N ALA A 92 5.64 5.22 6.18
CA ALA A 92 5.03 6.27 7.02
C ALA A 92 4.40 7.43 6.23
N ASP A 93 5.11 7.96 5.23
CA ASP A 93 4.73 9.14 4.45
C ASP A 93 5.46 9.17 3.09
N GLU A 94 5.19 10.21 2.28
CA GLU A 94 5.79 10.36 0.95
C GLU A 94 7.31 10.62 1.00
N ALA A 95 7.83 11.18 2.11
CA ALA A 95 9.26 11.39 2.27
C ALA A 95 9.97 10.04 2.46
N ALA A 96 9.45 9.20 3.36
CA ALA A 96 9.91 7.82 3.57
C ALA A 96 9.82 6.98 2.29
N ARG A 97 8.71 7.11 1.54
CA ARG A 97 8.53 6.44 0.24
C ARG A 97 9.64 6.83 -0.74
N ARG A 98 9.88 8.14 -0.90
CA ARG A 98 10.86 8.67 -1.85
C ARG A 98 12.28 8.25 -1.49
N GLU A 99 12.64 8.34 -0.21
CA GLU A 99 13.94 7.90 0.30
C GLU A 99 14.17 6.42 0.01
N LEU A 100 13.18 5.57 0.33
CA LEU A 100 13.26 4.13 0.08
C LEU A 100 13.45 3.81 -1.41
N LEU A 101 12.68 4.44 -2.30
CA LEU A 101 12.81 4.23 -3.75
C LEU A 101 14.15 4.70 -4.30
N GLN A 102 14.69 5.82 -3.78
CA GLN A 102 16.03 6.31 -4.16
C GLN A 102 17.12 5.33 -3.73
N THR A 103 17.04 4.82 -2.49
CA THR A 103 17.97 3.82 -1.96
C THR A 103 17.94 2.53 -2.80
N LEU A 104 16.76 2.04 -3.16
CA LEU A 104 16.63 0.86 -4.03
C LEU A 104 17.15 1.13 -5.44
N ALA A 105 16.87 2.30 -6.01
CA ALA A 105 17.39 2.69 -7.33
C ALA A 105 18.92 2.76 -7.35
N ALA A 106 19.55 3.19 -6.25
CA ALA A 106 21.01 3.21 -6.11
C ALA A 106 21.66 1.81 -6.13
N ALA A 107 20.88 0.74 -5.91
CA ALA A 107 21.34 -0.63 -6.10
C ALA A 107 21.46 -1.03 -7.59
N GLY A 108 21.08 -0.15 -8.53
CA GLY A 108 21.21 -0.36 -9.96
C GLY A 108 19.98 -0.99 -10.63
N VAL A 109 18.85 -1.02 -9.94
CA VAL A 109 17.56 -1.50 -10.48
C VAL A 109 16.47 -0.51 -10.11
N THR A 110 15.68 -0.05 -11.09
CA THR A 110 14.51 0.78 -10.82
C THR A 110 13.38 -0.11 -10.27
N PRO A 111 12.94 0.08 -9.02
CA PRO A 111 11.84 -0.71 -8.49
C PRO A 111 10.50 -0.31 -9.13
N THR A 112 9.66 -1.30 -9.41
CA THR A 112 8.23 -1.12 -9.57
C THR A 112 7.65 -0.81 -8.20
N ASP A 113 7.03 0.35 -8.09
CA ASP A 113 6.53 0.91 -6.84
C ASP A 113 5.08 0.49 -6.57
N GLY A 114 4.90 -0.38 -5.58
CA GLY A 114 3.61 -0.76 -5.00
C GLY A 114 3.47 -0.32 -3.54
N LEU A 115 4.21 0.71 -3.10
CA LEU A 115 4.16 1.21 -1.73
C LEU A 115 2.91 2.06 -1.51
N ARG A 116 2.27 1.82 -0.37
CA ARG A 116 1.16 2.61 0.19
C ARG A 116 1.68 3.45 1.35
N LEU A 117 1.08 4.60 1.63
CA LEU A 117 1.45 5.36 2.83
C LEU A 117 0.67 4.83 4.04
N ARG A 118 1.20 5.04 5.24
CA ARG A 118 0.62 4.56 6.49
C ARG A 118 -0.56 5.45 6.79
N GLY A 119 -1.72 4.83 6.91
CA GLY A 119 -2.96 5.58 6.90
C GLY A 119 -3.34 6.09 5.51
N SER A 120 -2.69 5.65 4.42
CA SER A 120 -3.21 5.76 3.04
C SER A 120 -4.18 4.64 2.65
N ASP A 121 -4.69 3.93 3.66
CA ASP A 121 -6.13 3.63 3.69
C ASP A 121 -6.95 4.93 3.82
N ALA A 122 -6.31 6.12 3.76
CA ALA A 122 -6.85 7.45 3.54
C ALA A 122 -7.77 7.37 2.34
N GLY A 123 -8.98 6.93 2.64
CA GLY A 123 -10.15 7.38 1.97
C GLY A 123 -10.02 8.87 1.78
N VAL A 124 -10.43 9.30 0.60
CA VAL A 124 -10.60 10.69 0.22
C VAL A 124 -10.88 11.57 1.45
N GLU A 125 -9.95 12.47 1.75
CA GLU A 125 -10.05 13.34 2.92
C GLU A 125 -10.98 14.53 2.65
N PHE A 126 -11.66 14.97 3.71
CA PHE A 126 -12.59 16.09 3.67
C PHE A 126 -12.25 17.12 4.74
N GLU A 127 -12.59 18.38 4.49
CA GLU A 127 -12.54 19.42 5.52
C GLU A 127 -13.41 19.02 6.73
N PRO A 128 -13.01 19.35 7.97
CA PRO A 128 -13.71 18.92 9.19
C PRO A 128 -15.22 19.18 9.15
N GLY A 129 -16.02 18.15 9.46
CA GLY A 129 -17.47 18.24 9.49
C GLY A 129 -18.15 18.46 8.12
N SER A 130 -17.42 18.33 7.01
CA SER A 130 -17.96 18.60 5.68
C SER A 130 -17.78 17.44 4.70
N ALA A 131 -18.37 17.62 3.51
CA ALA A 131 -18.12 16.83 2.30
C ALA A 131 -17.22 17.56 1.29
N ARG A 132 -16.50 18.61 1.71
CA ARG A 132 -15.56 19.35 0.84
C ARG A 132 -14.22 18.61 0.76
N LEU A 133 -13.83 18.21 -0.45
CA LEU A 133 -12.57 17.55 -0.73
C LEU A 133 -11.38 18.46 -0.42
N THR A 134 -10.36 17.92 0.25
CA THR A 134 -9.09 18.62 0.47
C THR A 134 -8.23 18.60 -0.81
N ALA A 135 -7.28 19.52 -0.95
CA ALA A 135 -6.37 19.51 -2.11
C ALA A 135 -5.55 18.20 -2.26
N PRO A 136 -5.07 17.54 -1.18
CA PRO A 136 -4.52 16.19 -1.27
C PRO A 136 -5.51 15.15 -1.81
N ALA A 137 -6.76 15.18 -1.36
CA ALA A 137 -7.79 14.26 -1.80
C ALA A 137 -8.10 14.43 -3.31
N GLN A 138 -8.14 15.67 -3.79
CA GLN A 138 -8.29 16.00 -5.21
C GLN A 138 -7.18 15.34 -6.06
N ARG A 139 -5.91 15.50 -5.67
CA ARG A 139 -4.78 14.86 -6.37
C ARG A 139 -4.85 13.34 -6.41
N GLN A 140 -5.37 12.71 -5.35
CA GLN A 140 -5.60 11.27 -5.35
C GLN A 140 -6.69 10.87 -6.34
N LEU A 141 -7.78 11.65 -6.40
CA LEU A 141 -8.88 11.41 -7.32
C LEU A 141 -8.50 11.67 -8.78
N ASP A 142 -7.57 12.59 -9.06
CA ASP A 142 -7.01 12.78 -10.41
C ASP A 142 -6.34 11.49 -10.92
N ALA A 143 -5.57 10.82 -10.06
CA ALA A 143 -4.93 9.55 -10.39
C ALA A 143 -5.96 8.42 -10.60
N VAL A 144 -7.06 8.43 -9.84
CA VAL A 144 -8.18 7.49 -10.05
C VAL A 144 -8.86 7.75 -11.39
N ALA A 145 -9.17 9.01 -11.72
CA ALA A 145 -9.78 9.38 -13.00
C ALA A 145 -8.91 8.96 -14.19
N ALA A 146 -7.59 9.21 -14.13
CA ALA A 146 -6.64 8.80 -15.15
C ALA A 146 -6.61 7.27 -15.36
N ARG A 147 -6.69 6.49 -14.28
CA ARG A 147 -6.79 5.02 -14.36
C ARG A 147 -8.10 4.56 -14.98
N LEU A 148 -9.23 5.16 -14.61
CA LEU A 148 -10.55 4.82 -15.17
C LEU A 148 -10.69 5.20 -16.65
N ALA A 149 -9.95 6.21 -17.11
CA ALA A 149 -9.85 6.56 -18.52
C ALA A 149 -9.14 5.45 -19.33
N ALA A 150 -8.13 4.80 -18.75
CA ALA A 150 -7.44 3.66 -19.37
C ALA A 150 -8.27 2.36 -19.37
N MET A 151 -9.37 2.32 -18.62
CA MET A 151 -10.22 1.13 -18.43
C MET A 151 -11.70 1.47 -18.70
N PRO A 152 -12.12 1.72 -19.95
CA PRO A 152 -13.43 2.30 -20.26
C PRO A 152 -14.63 1.43 -19.84
N ALA A 153 -14.46 0.12 -19.75
CA ALA A 153 -15.52 -0.81 -19.30
C ALA A 153 -15.65 -0.89 -17.76
N GLN A 154 -14.65 -0.44 -17.00
CA GLN A 154 -14.63 -0.61 -15.54
C GLN A 154 -15.67 0.29 -14.87
N ARG A 155 -16.53 -0.29 -14.02
CA ARG A 155 -17.41 0.45 -13.11
C ARG A 155 -16.78 0.56 -11.73
N LEU A 156 -17.17 1.59 -10.98
CA LEU A 156 -16.66 1.87 -9.65
C LEU A 156 -17.81 2.12 -8.67
N ALA A 157 -17.82 1.39 -7.56
CA ALA A 157 -18.65 1.68 -6.40
C ALA A 157 -17.87 2.54 -5.40
N ILE A 158 -18.47 3.65 -4.99
CA ILE A 158 -17.95 4.63 -4.05
C ILE A 158 -18.77 4.51 -2.76
N VAL A 159 -18.15 4.03 -1.69
CA VAL A 159 -18.82 3.81 -0.41
C VAL A 159 -18.23 4.71 0.66
N GLY A 160 -19.05 5.59 1.24
CA GLY A 160 -18.64 6.41 2.37
C GLY A 160 -18.86 5.73 3.71
N HIS A 161 -17.94 5.97 4.65
CA HIS A 161 -17.99 5.45 6.01
C HIS A 161 -17.68 6.56 7.02
N THR A 162 -18.23 6.43 8.23
CA THR A 162 -17.93 7.29 9.38
C THR A 162 -17.38 6.45 10.54
N ASP A 163 -16.94 7.11 11.61
CA ASP A 163 -16.87 6.45 12.92
C ASP A 163 -18.26 6.39 13.56
N ASP A 164 -18.35 5.89 14.79
CA ASP A 164 -19.58 5.74 15.56
C ASP A 164 -19.98 6.98 16.37
N ALA A 165 -19.30 8.11 16.17
CA ALA A 165 -19.64 9.34 16.88
C ALA A 165 -20.91 9.98 16.27
N GLY A 166 -21.88 10.35 17.11
CA GLY A 166 -23.13 10.98 16.69
C GLY A 166 -24.25 9.98 16.37
N SER A 167 -25.34 10.45 15.76
CA SER A 167 -26.48 9.58 15.43
C SER A 167 -26.24 8.78 14.15
N ALA A 168 -26.87 7.60 14.06
CA ALA A 168 -26.77 6.74 12.88
C ALA A 168 -27.27 7.45 11.62
N GLU A 169 -28.34 8.24 11.72
CA GLU A 169 -28.92 9.01 10.61
C GLU A 169 -27.95 10.09 10.12
N ALA A 170 -27.30 10.82 11.04
CA ALA A 170 -26.32 11.85 10.69
C ALA A 170 -25.09 11.24 10.01
N ASN A 171 -24.62 10.10 10.52
CA ASN A 171 -23.50 9.36 9.94
C ASN A 171 -23.83 8.80 8.56
N LEU A 172 -25.04 8.29 8.35
CA LEU A 172 -25.50 7.82 7.06
C LEU A 172 -25.59 8.97 6.05
N ALA A 173 -26.16 10.11 6.44
CA ALA A 173 -26.26 11.29 5.59
C ALA A 173 -24.86 11.84 5.21
N LEU A 174 -23.97 12.00 6.20
CA LEU A 174 -22.61 12.52 5.97
C LEU A 174 -21.78 11.60 5.08
N SER A 175 -21.83 10.29 5.33
CA SER A 175 -21.12 9.32 4.49
C SER A 175 -21.61 9.32 3.04
N LEU A 176 -22.92 9.44 2.83
CA LEU A 176 -23.51 9.55 1.48
C LEU A 176 -23.09 10.85 0.78
N GLN A 177 -23.17 11.99 1.46
CA GLN A 177 -22.75 13.29 0.91
C GLN A 177 -21.28 13.28 0.47
N ARG A 178 -20.40 12.67 1.27
CA ARG A 178 -18.99 12.51 0.96
C ARG A 178 -18.77 11.63 -0.27
N ALA A 179 -19.49 10.51 -0.38
CA ALA A 179 -19.41 9.63 -1.54
C ALA A 179 -19.93 10.32 -2.82
N GLU A 180 -21.00 11.12 -2.74
CA GLU A 180 -21.47 11.93 -3.87
C GLU A 180 -20.47 13.02 -4.28
N ALA A 181 -19.78 13.65 -3.33
CA ALA A 181 -18.73 14.63 -3.63
C ALA A 181 -17.59 14.00 -4.44
N VAL A 182 -17.21 12.76 -4.13
CA VAL A 182 -16.21 12.00 -4.90
C VAL A 182 -16.73 11.67 -6.30
N ARG A 183 -17.97 11.21 -6.41
CA ARG A 183 -18.60 10.93 -7.72
C ARG A 183 -18.61 12.17 -8.61
N SER A 184 -19.02 13.30 -8.04
CA SER A 184 -19.09 14.58 -8.75
C SER A 184 -17.70 14.99 -9.23
N TYR A 185 -16.69 14.90 -8.36
CA TYR A 185 -15.31 15.20 -8.75
C TYR A 185 -14.82 14.31 -9.90
N LEU A 186 -15.02 12.99 -9.82
CA LEU A 186 -14.60 12.07 -10.88
C LEU A 186 -15.34 12.33 -12.20
N ALA A 187 -16.62 12.70 -12.13
CA ALA A 187 -17.41 13.07 -13.31
C ALA A 187 -16.88 14.33 -13.99
N ASP A 188 -16.53 15.36 -13.20
CA ASP A 188 -15.92 16.59 -13.70
C ASP A 188 -14.54 16.33 -14.35
N HIS A 189 -13.88 15.24 -13.98
CA HIS A 189 -12.60 14.79 -14.55
C HIS A 189 -12.76 13.73 -15.64
N GLY A 190 -13.95 13.63 -16.25
CA GLY A 190 -14.18 12.86 -17.48
C GLY A 190 -14.60 11.41 -17.27
N VAL A 191 -14.87 10.97 -16.04
CA VAL A 191 -15.44 9.64 -15.78
C VAL A 191 -16.95 9.68 -15.97
N GLU A 192 -17.49 8.86 -16.87
CA GLU A 192 -18.93 8.87 -17.12
C GLU A 192 -19.76 8.55 -15.86
N PRO A 193 -20.76 9.36 -15.48
CA PRO A 193 -21.53 9.17 -14.25
C PRO A 193 -22.22 7.80 -14.13
N ARG A 194 -22.58 7.17 -15.26
CA ARG A 194 -23.19 5.82 -15.30
C ARG A 194 -22.22 4.71 -14.86
N ARG A 195 -20.93 4.99 -14.80
CA ARG A 195 -19.89 4.06 -14.33
C ARG A 195 -19.65 4.16 -12.83
N LEU A 196 -20.31 5.11 -12.15
CA LEU A 196 -20.06 5.45 -10.75
C LEU A 196 -21.31 5.18 -9.91
N ASP A 197 -21.25 4.15 -9.08
CA ASP A 197 -22.29 3.82 -8.10
C ASP A 197 -21.91 4.40 -6.74
N VAL A 198 -22.88 4.95 -6.00
CA VAL A 198 -22.64 5.63 -4.71
C VAL A 198 -23.49 5.03 -3.60
N ARG A 199 -22.89 4.86 -2.42
CA ARG A 199 -23.57 4.43 -1.20
C ARG A 199 -22.98 5.07 0.06
N GLY A 200 -23.82 5.50 0.99
CA GLY A 200 -23.41 5.78 2.37
C GLY A 200 -23.60 4.55 3.24
N ALA A 201 -22.59 4.16 4.01
CA ALA A 201 -22.66 3.07 4.99
C ALA A 201 -22.72 3.57 6.44
N GLY A 202 -22.51 4.87 6.68
CA GLY A 202 -22.39 5.44 8.03
C GLY A 202 -21.35 4.69 8.85
N ALA A 203 -21.72 4.33 10.08
CA ALA A 203 -20.88 3.57 11.01
C ALA A 203 -21.11 2.04 10.95
N ALA A 204 -21.97 1.55 10.04
CA ALA A 204 -22.45 0.17 10.06
C ALA A 204 -21.41 -0.88 9.60
N GLU A 205 -20.36 -0.45 8.90
CA GLU A 205 -19.30 -1.32 8.35
C GLU A 205 -17.89 -0.88 8.85
N PRO A 206 -17.60 -1.03 10.16
CA PRO A 206 -16.31 -0.63 10.72
C PRO A 206 -15.18 -1.55 10.24
N ARG A 207 -14.03 -0.97 9.91
CA ARG A 207 -12.78 -1.70 9.60
C ARG A 207 -11.84 -1.79 10.80
N ALA A 208 -12.07 -0.98 11.81
CA ALA A 208 -11.27 -0.92 13.02
C ALA A 208 -12.14 -0.64 14.25
N ASP A 209 -11.55 -0.84 15.42
CA ASP A 209 -12.19 -0.59 16.70
C ASP A 209 -12.47 0.91 16.94
N ASN A 210 -13.74 1.27 17.12
CA ASN A 210 -14.15 2.65 17.40
C ASN A 210 -13.79 3.15 18.80
N THR A 211 -13.37 2.28 19.72
CA THR A 211 -12.97 2.72 21.07
C THR A 211 -11.68 3.54 21.05
N THR A 212 -10.81 3.33 20.05
CA THR A 212 -9.52 4.02 19.92
C THR A 212 -9.59 5.20 18.93
N PRO A 213 -8.89 6.33 19.19
CA PRO A 213 -8.77 7.43 18.23
C PRO A 213 -8.26 6.97 16.85
N GLU A 214 -7.28 6.05 16.85
CA GLU A 214 -6.67 5.49 15.66
C GLU A 214 -7.66 4.62 14.86
N GLY A 215 -8.50 3.84 15.56
CA GLY A 215 -9.53 3.04 14.90
C GLY A 215 -10.68 3.88 14.34
N ARG A 216 -11.13 4.92 15.06
CA ARG A 216 -12.09 5.90 14.51
C ARG A 216 -11.55 6.59 13.26
N ALA A 217 -10.27 6.97 13.26
CA ALA A 217 -9.62 7.54 12.09
C ALA A 217 -9.64 6.60 10.88
N ARG A 218 -9.41 5.29 11.09
CA ARG A 218 -9.52 4.27 10.03
C ARG A 218 -10.95 4.04 9.54
N ASN A 219 -11.96 4.26 10.38
CA ASN A 219 -13.36 4.09 10.01
C ASN A 219 -13.90 5.26 9.17
N ARG A 220 -13.40 6.49 9.39
CA ARG A 220 -13.70 7.67 8.57
C ARG A 220 -13.00 7.60 7.21
N ARG A 221 -13.59 6.90 6.24
CA ARG A 221 -12.97 6.63 4.92
C ARG A 221 -13.99 6.65 3.78
N ILE A 222 -13.50 6.83 2.56
CA ILE A 222 -14.16 6.44 1.31
C ILE A 222 -13.51 5.17 0.79
N GLU A 223 -14.32 4.20 0.41
CA GLU A 223 -13.88 3.02 -0.32
C GLU A 223 -14.25 3.15 -1.79
N LEU A 224 -13.27 2.87 -2.66
CA LEU A 224 -13.46 2.79 -4.10
C LEU A 224 -13.29 1.31 -4.49
N ARG A 225 -14.36 0.68 -4.98
CA ARG A 225 -14.39 -0.74 -5.33
C ARG A 225 -14.67 -0.90 -6.82
N ALA A 226 -13.83 -1.65 -7.52
CA ALA A 226 -14.15 -2.10 -8.88
C ALA A 226 -15.40 -2.97 -8.84
N VAL A 227 -16.32 -2.74 -9.78
CA VAL A 227 -17.52 -3.57 -9.99
C VAL A 227 -17.42 -4.16 -11.39
N ASP A 228 -17.62 -5.48 -11.48
CA ASP A 228 -17.60 -6.25 -12.72
C ASP A 228 -18.86 -6.00 -13.58
#